data_AF-A0A8X8Y270-F1
#
_entry.id   AF-A0A8X8Y270-F1
#
_cell.length_a   1.000
_cell.length_b   1.000
_cell.length_c   1.000
_cell.angle_alpha   90.00
_cell.angle_beta   90.00
_cell.angle_gamma   90.00
#
_symmetry.space_group_name_H-M   'P 1'
#
loop_
_entity.id
_entity.type
_entity.pdbx_description
1 polymer ?
#
loop_
_entity_poly.entity_id
_entity_poly.type
_entity_poly.pdbx_seq_one_letter_code
_entity_poly.pdbx_strand_id
1 'polypeptide(L)'
;MKSHSPWSTARNPVKFRIPTADNLVPIRLDIEIEGQKFRDAFIWNPSDPDSEVVVFAKRTVKDLKLPPAFVTQIAQSVQTQLTEFRSYEGQDMYTGEKVVPIKVCHC
;
A
#
# COMPACT_ATOMS: atom_id res chain seq x y z
N MET A 1 44.09 -23.69 27.21
CA MET A 1 42.64 -23.42 27.10
C MET A 1 42.47 -21.97 26.67
N LYS A 2 42.10 -21.69 25.42
CA LYS A 2 41.79 -20.34 24.95
C LYS A 2 40.31 -20.32 24.59
N SER A 3 39.53 -19.57 25.36
CA SER A 3 38.09 -19.44 25.23
C SER A 3 37.75 -18.75 23.90
N HIS A 4 36.92 -19.38 23.08
CA HIS A 4 36.31 -18.78 21.91
C HIS A 4 34.94 -18.18 22.27
N SER A 5 34.83 -16.87 22.08
CA SER A 5 33.65 -16.05 21.70
C SER A 5 32.38 -16.09 22.59
N PRO A 6 31.69 -14.93 22.70
CA PRO A 6 30.50 -14.87 21.87
C PRO A 6 30.52 -13.61 21.01
N TRP A 7 30.42 -13.84 19.72
CA TRP A 7 30.14 -12.87 18.68
C TRP A 7 28.86 -12.12 19.05
N SER A 8 29.00 -10.87 19.49
CA SER A 8 27.89 -9.93 19.60
C SER A 8 27.50 -9.50 18.19
N THR A 9 26.62 -10.27 17.54
CA THR A 9 25.88 -9.75 16.39
C THR A 9 24.99 -8.63 16.91
N ALA A 10 25.45 -7.38 16.83
CA ALA A 10 24.56 -6.24 16.87
C ALA A 10 23.56 -6.43 15.72
N ARG A 11 22.38 -6.96 16.04
CA ARG A 11 21.28 -7.09 15.09
C ARG A 11 20.80 -5.67 14.82
N ASN A 12 21.40 -5.02 13.83
CA ASN A 12 20.90 -3.75 13.33
C ASN A 12 19.44 -3.96 12.92
N PRO A 13 18.51 -3.13 13.39
CA PRO A 13 17.13 -3.20 12.95
C PRO A 13 17.12 -3.00 11.43
N VAL A 14 16.50 -3.94 10.72
CA VAL A 14 16.27 -3.76 9.30
C VAL A 14 14.98 -2.96 9.22
N LYS A 15 15.08 -1.72 8.75
CA LYS A 15 13.91 -0.91 8.43
C LYS A 15 13.13 -1.67 7.36
N PHE A 16 12.00 -2.28 7.73
CA PHE A 16 11.18 -2.99 6.77
C PHE A 16 10.54 -1.93 5.88
N ARG A 17 11.10 -1.78 4.69
CA ARG A 17 10.37 -1.20 3.57
C ARG A 17 9.57 -2.33 2.97
N ILE A 18 8.25 -2.19 2.91
CA ILE A 18 7.43 -3.08 2.08
C ILE A 18 8.09 -3.09 0.71
N PRO A 19 8.55 -4.26 0.21
CA PRO A 19 9.33 -4.31 -1.03
C PRO A 19 8.37 -4.16 -2.21
N THR A 20 7.90 -2.95 -2.43
CA THR A 20 7.25 -2.58 -3.67
C THR A 20 8.29 -2.07 -4.66
N ALA A 21 8.09 -2.38 -5.94
CA ALA A 21 8.92 -1.84 -7.00
C ALA A 21 8.84 -0.31 -6.93
N ASP A 22 9.99 0.35 -6.82
CA ASP A 22 10.13 1.81 -6.79
C ASP A 22 9.27 2.54 -5.71
N ASN A 23 8.98 1.90 -4.58
CA ASN A 23 8.09 2.40 -3.50
C ASN A 23 6.64 2.69 -3.94
N LEU A 24 6.17 2.02 -4.99
CA LEU A 24 4.80 2.22 -5.45
C LEU A 24 3.79 1.42 -4.60
N VAL A 25 2.59 1.95 -4.36
CA VAL A 25 1.57 1.29 -3.55
C VAL A 25 0.52 0.64 -4.45
N PRO A 26 0.23 -0.66 -4.32
CA PRO A 26 -0.90 -1.28 -5.00
C PRO A 26 -2.20 -0.80 -4.35
N ILE A 27 -3.08 -0.21 -5.15
CA ILE A 27 -4.39 0.27 -4.74
C ILE A 27 -5.46 -0.65 -5.31
N ARG A 28 -6.44 -1.02 -4.48
CA ARG A 28 -7.63 -1.76 -4.91
C ARG A 28 -8.88 -1.00 -4.55
N LEU A 29 -9.79 -0.87 -5.50
CA LEU A 29 -11.09 -0.25 -5.31
C LEU A 29 -12.17 -1.32 -5.49
N ASP A 30 -13.10 -1.39 -4.52
CA ASP A 30 -14.36 -2.12 -4.64
C ASP A 30 -15.44 -1.25 -4.01
N ILE A 31 -16.13 -0.48 -4.86
CA ILE A 31 -17.08 0.56 -4.46
C ILE A 31 -18.45 0.21 -5.05
N GLU A 32 -19.48 0.22 -4.21
CA GLU A 32 -20.87 0.02 -4.61
C GLU A 32 -21.73 1.20 -4.12
N ILE A 33 -22.43 1.86 -5.05
CA ILE A 33 -23.34 2.97 -4.76
C ILE A 33 -24.60 2.76 -5.60
N GLU A 34 -25.78 2.71 -4.95
CA GLU A 34 -27.08 2.60 -5.62
C GLU A 34 -27.17 1.44 -6.64
N GLY A 35 -26.50 0.32 -6.35
CA GLY A 35 -26.46 -0.87 -7.20
C GLY A 35 -25.48 -0.80 -8.37
N GLN A 36 -24.78 0.33 -8.57
CA GLN A 36 -23.66 0.42 -9.50
C GLN A 36 -22.35 0.07 -8.80
N LYS A 37 -21.54 -0.77 -9.45
CA LYS A 37 -20.26 -1.26 -8.93
C LYS A 37 -19.10 -0.71 -9.73
N PHE A 38 -18.07 -0.24 -9.04
CA PHE A 38 -16.80 0.14 -9.61
C PHE A 38 -15.69 -0.65 -8.92
N ARG A 39 -14.99 -1.47 -9.72
CA ARG A 39 -13.87 -2.30 -9.28
C ARG A 39 -12.66 -2.03 -10.14
N ASP A 40 -11.55 -1.71 -9.49
CA ASP A 40 -10.31 -1.40 -10.18
C ASP A 40 -9.09 -1.78 -9.33
N ALA A 41 -7.96 -2.00 -9.98
CA ALA A 41 -6.68 -2.27 -9.34
C ALA A 41 -5.57 -1.60 -10.13
N PHE A 42 -4.84 -0.70 -9.47
CA PHE A 42 -3.75 0.06 -10.07
C PHE A 42 -2.63 0.29 -9.06
N ILE A 43 -1.57 0.93 -9.52
CA ILE A 43 -0.40 1.25 -8.72
C ILE A 43 -0.33 2.78 -8.58
N TRP A 44 -0.02 3.26 -7.38
CA TRP A 44 0.05 4.70 -7.07
C TRP A 44 1.39 5.07 -6.46
N ASN A 45 1.93 6.24 -6.81
CA ASN A 45 3.11 6.79 -6.15
C ASN A 45 2.69 7.48 -4.84
N PRO A 46 3.07 6.96 -3.67
CA PRO A 46 2.66 7.56 -2.39
C PRO A 46 3.28 8.94 -2.16
N SER A 47 4.26 9.36 -2.96
CA SER A 47 4.86 10.70 -2.90
C SER A 47 4.01 11.78 -3.58
N ASP A 48 3.04 11.38 -4.41
CA ASP A 48 2.17 12.32 -5.11
C ASP A 48 1.22 13.04 -4.13
N PRO A 49 0.87 14.31 -4.38
CA PRO A 49 0.01 15.08 -3.48
C PRO A 49 -1.45 14.62 -3.58
N ASP A 50 -2.21 14.83 -2.49
CA ASP A 50 -3.63 14.45 -2.40
C ASP A 50 -4.51 15.07 -3.50
N SER A 51 -4.09 16.20 -4.06
CA SER A 51 -4.76 16.83 -5.20
C SER A 51 -4.79 15.93 -6.43
N GLU A 52 -3.73 15.16 -6.69
CA GLU A 52 -3.68 14.24 -7.83
C GLU A 52 -4.66 13.08 -7.66
N VAL A 53 -4.87 12.59 -6.43
CA VAL A 53 -5.89 11.58 -6.13
C VAL A 53 -7.28 12.11 -6.47
N VAL A 54 -7.58 13.36 -6.11
CA VAL A 54 -8.87 13.99 -6.41
C VAL A 54 -9.04 14.21 -7.91
N VAL A 55 -7.99 14.63 -8.62
CA VAL A 55 -8.00 14.80 -10.08
C VAL A 55 -8.25 13.46 -10.77
N PHE A 56 -7.56 12.41 -10.34
CA PHE A 56 -7.79 11.04 -10.81
C PHE A 56 -9.24 10.62 -10.60
N ALA A 57 -9.78 10.75 -9.38
CA ALA A 57 -11.16 10.38 -9.08
C ALA A 57 -12.18 11.10 -9.98
N LYS A 58 -12.00 12.42 -10.21
CA LYS A 58 -12.85 13.21 -11.10
C LYS A 58 -12.77 12.75 -12.57
N ARG A 59 -11.56 12.45 -13.06
CA ARG A 59 -11.35 11.96 -14.43
C ARG A 59 -11.98 10.59 -14.61
N THR A 60 -11.71 9.65 -13.71
CA THR A 60 -12.28 8.29 -13.72
C THR A 60 -13.81 8.31 -13.74
N VAL A 61 -14.44 9.11 -12.88
CA VAL A 61 -15.90 9.24 -12.85
C VAL A 61 -16.45 9.82 -14.15
N LYS A 62 -15.78 10.83 -14.72
CA LYS A 62 -16.18 11.44 -15.99
C LYS A 62 -16.05 10.46 -17.16
N ASP A 63 -14.92 9.78 -17.26
CA ASP A 63 -14.57 8.91 -18.39
C ASP A 63 -15.45 7.65 -18.41
N LEU A 64 -15.74 7.11 -17.22
CA LEU A 64 -16.61 5.93 -17.04
C LEU A 64 -18.09 6.28 -16.89
N LYS A 65 -18.45 7.58 -16.96
CA LYS A 65 -19.82 8.09 -16.80
C LYS A 65 -20.50 7.59 -15.52
N LEU A 66 -19.73 7.53 -14.43
CA LEU A 66 -20.22 7.11 -13.11
C LEU A 66 -20.97 8.27 -12.42
N PRO A 67 -21.83 7.96 -11.43
CA PRO A 67 -22.44 8.97 -10.58
C PRO A 67 -21.39 9.83 -9.86
N PRO A 68 -21.62 11.15 -9.70
CA PRO A 68 -20.68 12.04 -9.00
C PRO A 68 -20.32 11.60 -7.57
N ALA A 69 -21.20 10.83 -6.92
CA ALA A 69 -20.96 10.25 -5.60
C ALA A 69 -19.70 9.35 -5.54
N PHE A 70 -19.29 8.75 -6.66
CA PHE A 70 -18.07 7.94 -6.74
C PHE A 70 -16.80 8.76 -6.55
N VAL A 71 -16.80 10.08 -6.83
CA VAL A 71 -15.58 10.90 -6.72
C VAL A 71 -15.05 10.88 -5.29
N THR A 72 -15.92 11.11 -4.31
CA THR A 72 -15.56 11.12 -2.89
C THR A 72 -15.11 9.73 -2.44
N GLN A 73 -15.84 8.68 -2.83
CA GLN A 73 -15.53 7.31 -2.41
C GLN A 73 -14.21 6.80 -2.99
N ILE A 74 -13.91 7.10 -4.25
CA ILE A 74 -12.63 6.76 -4.87
C ILE A 74 -11.51 7.51 -4.14
N ALA A 75 -11.64 8.83 -3.99
CA ALA A 75 -10.58 9.64 -3.36
C ALA A 75 -10.27 9.19 -1.93
N GLN A 76 -11.31 8.95 -1.12
CA GLN A 76 -11.17 8.47 0.25
C GLN A 76 -10.52 7.08 0.29
N SER A 77 -10.97 6.13 -0.54
CA SER A 77 -10.42 4.77 -0.55
C SER A 77 -8.94 4.75 -0.92
N VAL A 78 -8.52 5.56 -1.90
CA VAL A 78 -7.10 5.71 -2.27
C VAL A 78 -6.31 6.33 -1.10
N GLN A 79 -6.79 7.44 -0.54
CA GLN A 79 -6.11 8.15 0.56
C GLN A 79 -5.97 7.28 1.82
N THR A 80 -6.98 6.48 2.16
CA THR A 80 -6.91 5.54 3.28
C THR A 80 -5.81 4.52 3.07
N GLN A 81 -5.73 3.89 1.90
CA GLN A 81 -4.68 2.91 1.57
C GLN A 81 -3.29 3.53 1.58
N LEU A 82 -3.13 4.77 1.08
CA LEU A 82 -1.86 5.50 1.14
C LEU A 82 -1.47 5.87 2.58
N THR A 83 -2.43 6.27 3.41
CA THR A 83 -2.21 6.59 4.82
C THR A 83 -1.80 5.34 5.61
N GLU A 84 -2.49 4.22 5.38
CA GLU A 84 -2.17 2.92 5.95
C GLU A 84 -0.76 2.48 5.54
N PHE A 85 -0.41 2.61 4.25
CA PHE A 85 0.94 2.34 3.75
C PHE A 85 2.00 3.19 4.47
N ARG A 86 1.78 4.50 4.58
CA ARG A 86 2.69 5.42 5.28
C ARG A 86 2.83 5.09 6.77
N SER A 87 1.81 4.49 7.40
CA SER A 87 1.90 4.06 8.80
C SER A 87 2.86 2.88 9.01
N TYR A 88 3.12 2.09 7.96
CA TYR A 88 4.13 1.04 7.97
C TYR A 88 5.54 1.55 7.66
N GLU A 89 5.66 2.70 6.99
CA GLU A 89 6.95 3.34 6.65
C GLU A 89 7.64 3.92 7.90
N GLY A 90 8.24 3.06 8.71
CA GLY A 90 8.92 3.46 9.94
C GLY A 90 8.91 2.42 11.04
N GLN A 91 8.22 1.29 10.84
CA GLN A 91 8.32 0.18 11.78
C GLN A 91 9.66 -0.55 11.60
N ASP A 92 10.52 -0.45 12.60
CA ASP A 92 11.73 -1.26 12.71
C ASP A 92 11.31 -2.72 12.96
N MET A 93 11.53 -3.59 11.97
CA MET A 93 11.40 -5.03 12.18
C MET A 93 12.72 -5.57 12.73
N TYR A 94 12.68 -6.09 13.95
CA TYR A 94 13.74 -6.97 14.43
C TYR A 94 13.63 -8.29 13.66
N THR A 95 14.72 -8.70 13.01
CA THR A 95 14.86 -9.89 12.16
C THR A 95 14.73 -11.24 12.89
N GLY A 96 14.02 -11.28 14.02
CA GLY A 96 13.67 -12.51 14.73
C GLY A 96 12.53 -13.27 14.01
N GLU A 97 12.89 -13.98 12.95
CA GLU A 97 12.20 -15.18 12.43
C GLU A 97 10.66 -15.13 12.34
N LYS A 98 10.11 -14.47 11.31
CA LYS A 98 8.82 -14.88 10.73
C LYS A 98 8.87 -14.73 9.21
N VAL A 99 9.52 -15.69 8.55
CA VAL A 99 9.36 -15.88 7.10
C VAL A 99 7.95 -16.43 6.90
N VAL A 100 7.02 -15.58 6.47
CA VAL A 100 5.67 -15.99 6.07
C VAL A 100 5.70 -16.36 4.59
N PRO A 101 5.30 -17.58 4.20
CA PRO A 101 5.17 -17.94 2.79
C PRO A 101 4.06 -17.09 2.16
N ILE A 102 4.43 -16.23 1.21
CA ILE A 102 3.46 -15.50 0.39
C ILE A 102 2.88 -16.51 -0.60
N LYS A 103 1.66 -16.99 -0.33
CA LYS A 103 0.91 -17.75 -1.33
C LYS A 103 0.46 -16.78 -2.42
N VAL A 104 1.13 -16.87 -3.57
CA VAL A 104 0.59 -16.29 -4.80
C VAL A 104 -0.52 -17.24 -5.25
N CYS A 105 -1.79 -16.85 -5.04
CA CYS A 105 -2.90 -17.59 -5.62
C CYS A 105 -2.77 -17.52 -7.15
N HIS A 106 -2.30 -18.59 -7.76
CA HIS A 106 -2.44 -18.82 -9.20
C HIS A 106 -3.93 -19.05 -9.47
N CYS A 107 -4.51 -18.25 -10.35
CA CYS A 107 -5.78 -18.59 -10.99
C CYS A 107 -5.54 -19.64 -12.07
#